data_AF-A0A2U1JDC5-F1
#
_entry.id   AF-A0A2U1JDC5-F1
#
_cell.length_a   1.000
_cell.length_b   1.000
_cell.length_c   1.000
_cell.angle_alpha   90.00
_cell.angle_beta   90.00
_cell.angle_gamma   90.00
#
_symmetry.space_group_name_H-M   'P 1'
#
loop_
_entity.id
_entity.type
_entity.pdbx_description
1 polymer ?
#
loop_
_entity_poly.entity_id
_entity_poly.type
_entity_poly.pdbx_seq_one_letter_code
_entity_poly.pdbx_strand_id
1 'polypeptide(L)'
;MDANPKQPLQNQSIVAPTDHIVEIQRYYVGYGWSHTLLVGDSCCWTDDKEKADYKHWLIKNKIINTNMSLRPTKVPIMEIDRTWKPCGTDDGGWVYCSTITKKFSDKPKMDCYIRKRRWHLSI
;
A
#
# COMPACT_ATOMS: atom_id res chain seq x y z
N MET A 1 -36.86 29.33 -4.07
CA MET A 1 -35.38 29.22 -4.10
C MET A 1 -35.08 27.76 -3.81
N ASP A 2 -35.01 26.97 -4.87
CA ASP A 2 -34.98 25.51 -4.77
C ASP A 2 -33.59 25.01 -4.37
N ALA A 3 -33.58 24.11 -3.38
CA ALA A 3 -32.41 23.38 -2.97
C ALA A 3 -31.92 22.53 -4.16
N ASN A 4 -30.78 22.90 -4.72
CA ASN A 4 -30.10 22.09 -5.72
C ASN A 4 -29.67 20.77 -5.05
N PRO A 5 -30.26 19.61 -5.39
CA PRO A 5 -29.86 18.36 -4.77
C PRO A 5 -28.43 18.04 -5.22
N LYS A 6 -27.51 17.98 -4.24
CA LYS A 6 -26.13 17.54 -4.47
C LYS A 6 -26.19 16.19 -5.19
N GLN A 7 -25.66 16.15 -6.41
CA GLN A 7 -25.50 14.90 -7.15
C GLN A 7 -24.70 13.90 -6.29
N PRO A 8 -25.07 12.61 -6.27
CA PRO A 8 -24.26 11.61 -5.60
C PRO A 8 -22.87 11.58 -6.25
N LEU A 9 -21.84 11.62 -5.41
CA LEU A 9 -20.44 11.49 -5.80
C LEU A 9 -20.29 10.34 -6.78
N GLN A 10 -19.88 10.66 -8.00
CA GLN A 10 -19.67 9.72 -9.10
C GLN A 10 -18.92 8.49 -8.59
N ASN A 11 -19.47 7.31 -8.91
CA ASN A 11 -18.84 6.01 -8.75
C ASN A 11 -17.36 6.12 -9.12
N GLN A 12 -16.48 6.12 -8.13
CA GLN A 12 -15.08 5.80 -8.36
C GLN A 12 -15.09 4.36 -8.84
N SER A 13 -14.95 4.15 -10.15
CA SER A 13 -14.81 2.82 -10.75
C SER A 13 -13.78 2.06 -9.94
N ILE A 14 -14.21 0.97 -9.31
CA ILE A 14 -13.33 0.14 -8.50
C ILE A 14 -12.43 -0.60 -9.50
N VAL A 15 -11.23 -0.07 -9.73
CA VAL A 15 -10.25 -0.64 -10.65
C VAL A 15 -9.74 -1.95 -10.06
N ALA A 16 -9.85 -3.03 -10.82
CA ALA A 16 -9.21 -4.29 -10.46
C ALA A 16 -7.68 -4.15 -10.53
N PRO A 17 -6.92 -4.77 -9.62
CA PRO A 17 -5.47 -4.71 -9.67
C PRO A 17 -4.91 -5.43 -10.90
N THR A 18 -3.69 -5.05 -11.27
CA THR A 18 -2.83 -5.84 -12.17
C THR A 18 -2.28 -7.09 -11.47
N ASP A 19 -1.57 -7.95 -12.19
CA ASP A 19 -0.86 -9.13 -11.67
C ASP A 19 0.09 -8.81 -10.50
N HIS A 20 0.48 -7.54 -10.37
CA HIS A 20 1.27 -7.06 -9.24
C HIS A 20 0.62 -5.86 -8.54
N ILE A 21 0.87 -5.75 -7.24
CA ILE A 21 0.50 -4.60 -6.41
C ILE A 21 1.64 -4.19 -5.48
N VAL A 22 1.67 -2.93 -5.10
CA VAL A 22 2.64 -2.36 -4.16
C VAL A 22 1.96 -2.05 -2.82
N GLU A 23 2.49 -2.64 -1.76
CA GLU A 23 2.18 -2.33 -0.38
C GLU A 23 3.08 -1.18 0.10
N ILE A 24 2.50 -0.18 0.76
CA ILE A 24 3.22 0.94 1.37
C ILE A 24 2.96 0.96 2.87
N GLN A 25 4.04 0.99 3.65
CA GLN A 25 4.01 1.24 5.08
C GLN A 25 4.79 2.48 5.45
N ARG A 26 4.34 3.16 6.51
CA ARG A 26 4.96 4.35 7.07
C ARG A 26 5.42 4.09 8.50
N TYR A 27 6.57 4.63 8.86
CA TYR A 27 7.09 4.56 10.22
C TYR A 27 6.57 5.75 11.01
N TYR A 28 6.01 5.48 12.19
CA TYR A 28 5.57 6.50 13.13
C TYR A 28 6.34 6.31 14.43
N VAL A 29 6.98 7.37 14.91
CA VAL A 29 7.74 7.36 16.16
C VAL A 29 6.80 6.96 17.30
N GLY A 30 7.19 5.94 18.08
CA GLY A 30 6.37 5.38 19.16
C GLY A 30 5.39 4.27 18.75
N TYR A 31 5.12 4.09 17.45
CA TYR A 31 4.17 3.07 16.94
C TYR A 31 4.80 2.05 15.99
N GLY A 32 5.92 2.39 15.35
CA GLY A 32 6.59 1.51 14.39
C GLY A 32 6.01 1.60 12.97
N TRP A 33 6.22 0.55 12.18
CA TRP A 33 5.74 0.46 10.79
C TRP A 33 4.26 0.11 10.72
N SER A 34 3.47 0.93 10.04
CA SER A 34 2.03 0.74 9.89
C SER A 34 1.54 1.13 8.49
N HIS A 35 0.45 0.52 8.03
CA HIS A 35 -0.21 0.87 6.76
C HIS A 35 -1.00 2.17 6.85
N THR A 36 -1.66 2.41 8.00
CA THR A 36 -2.47 3.60 8.28
C THR A 36 -2.63 3.72 9.79
N LEU A 37 -2.33 4.89 10.33
CA LEU A 37 -2.62 5.22 11.72
C LEU A 37 -3.59 6.41 11.83
N LEU A 38 -3.62 7.30 10.84
CA LEU A 38 -4.36 8.55 10.91
C LEU A 38 -5.36 8.69 9.76
N VAL A 39 -6.49 9.35 10.05
CA VAL A 39 -7.47 9.75 9.04
C VAL A 39 -6.79 10.73 8.08
N GLY A 40 -6.72 10.38 6.80
CA GLY A 40 -6.03 11.17 5.76
C GLY A 40 -4.68 10.62 5.32
N ASP A 41 -4.17 9.54 5.95
CA ASP A 41 -3.00 8.83 5.42
C ASP A 41 -3.27 8.38 3.96
N SER A 42 -2.25 8.54 3.11
CA SER A 42 -2.34 8.16 1.70
C SER A 42 -2.49 6.64 1.55
N CYS A 43 -3.06 6.22 0.41
CA CYS A 43 -3.29 4.81 0.08
C CYS A 43 -2.05 3.93 0.37
N CYS A 44 -2.30 2.74 0.92
CA CYS A 44 -1.28 1.75 1.28
C CYS A 44 -1.19 0.56 0.31
N TRP A 45 -2.06 0.51 -0.71
CA TRP A 45 -2.11 -0.54 -1.72
C TRP A 45 -2.32 0.07 -3.10
N THR A 46 -1.29 0.07 -3.93
CA THR A 46 -1.27 0.86 -5.16
C THR A 46 -0.55 0.13 -6.29
N ASP A 47 -0.47 0.76 -7.46
CA ASP A 47 0.34 0.31 -8.59
C ASP A 47 1.80 0.76 -8.44
N ASP A 48 2.68 0.33 -9.34
CA ASP A 48 4.10 0.73 -9.32
C ASP A 48 4.31 2.26 -9.40
N LYS A 49 3.30 3.00 -9.88
CA LYS A 49 3.34 4.45 -10.10
C LYS A 49 2.67 5.25 -8.98
N GLU A 50 2.17 4.58 -7.95
CA GLU A 50 1.40 5.17 -6.83
C GLU A 50 0.16 5.96 -7.27
N LYS A 51 -0.48 5.56 -8.37
CA LYS A 51 -1.65 6.26 -8.94
C LYS A 51 -2.97 5.57 -8.64
N ALA A 52 -2.96 4.26 -8.37
CA ALA A 52 -4.16 3.50 -8.07
C ALA A 52 -4.42 3.39 -6.57
N ASP A 53 -5.68 3.26 -6.16
CA ASP A 53 -6.06 2.90 -4.79
C ASP A 53 -6.81 1.56 -4.82
N TYR A 54 -6.11 0.49 -4.45
CA TYR A 54 -6.67 -0.87 -4.43
C TYR A 54 -7.28 -1.27 -3.09
N LYS A 55 -7.24 -0.41 -2.05
CA LYS A 55 -7.67 -0.76 -0.69
C LYS A 55 -9.09 -1.32 -0.66
N HIS A 56 -10.03 -0.61 -1.26
CA HIS A 56 -11.44 -1.00 -1.25
C HIS A 56 -11.70 -2.27 -2.05
N TRP A 57 -10.98 -2.48 -3.17
CA TRP A 57 -11.08 -3.69 -3.95
C TRP A 57 -10.55 -4.91 -3.17
N LEU A 58 -9.38 -4.78 -2.54
CA LEU A 58 -8.76 -5.86 -1.76
C LEU A 58 -9.60 -6.23 -0.53
N ILE A 59 -10.20 -5.25 0.16
CA ILE A 59 -11.13 -5.48 1.28
C ILE A 59 -12.41 -6.19 0.80
N LYS A 60 -13.02 -5.71 -0.29
CA LYS A 60 -14.24 -6.30 -0.87
C LYS A 60 -14.04 -7.77 -1.24
N ASN A 61 -12.87 -8.09 -1.79
CA ASN A 61 -12.49 -9.45 -2.17
C ASN A 61 -11.88 -10.27 -1.02
N LYS A 62 -11.89 -9.75 0.23
CA LYS A 62 -11.38 -10.42 1.44
C LYS A 62 -9.91 -10.86 1.35
N ILE A 63 -9.11 -10.15 0.58
CA ILE A 63 -7.67 -10.42 0.43
C ILE A 63 -6.89 -9.82 1.61
N ILE A 64 -7.29 -8.61 2.03
CA ILE A 64 -6.77 -7.91 3.21
C ILE A 64 -7.91 -7.59 4.18
N ASN A 65 -7.58 -7.37 5.46
CA ASN A 65 -8.57 -6.96 6.46
C ASN A 65 -8.80 -5.43 6.45
N THR A 66 -9.98 -4.99 6.87
CA THR A 66 -10.32 -3.57 7.08
C THR A 66 -9.43 -2.90 8.13
N ASN A 67 -9.04 -3.66 9.16
CA ASN A 67 -8.04 -3.24 10.16
C ASN A 67 -6.64 -3.57 9.64
N MET A 68 -6.06 -2.64 8.88
CA MET A 68 -4.77 -2.76 8.20
C MET A 68 -3.55 -2.87 9.13
N SER A 69 -3.75 -3.08 10.42
CA SER A 69 -2.71 -3.44 11.39
C SER A 69 -2.44 -4.94 11.45
N LEU A 70 -3.33 -5.76 10.88
CA LEU A 70 -3.20 -7.21 10.85
C LEU A 70 -2.80 -7.63 9.43
N ARG A 71 -1.66 -8.32 9.36
CA ARG A 71 -1.02 -8.92 8.18
C ARG A 71 -2.05 -9.47 7.18
N PRO A 72 -1.71 -9.55 5.88
CA PRO A 72 -2.55 -10.26 4.92
C PRO A 72 -3.03 -11.56 5.55
N THR A 73 -4.33 -11.86 5.45
CA THR A 73 -4.82 -13.20 5.74
C THR A 73 -3.93 -14.17 4.94
N LYS A 74 -3.61 -15.36 5.45
CA LYS A 74 -2.91 -16.40 4.67
C LYS A 74 -3.81 -16.83 3.51
N VAL A 75 -3.98 -15.95 2.55
CA VAL A 75 -4.74 -16.14 1.33
C VAL A 75 -3.67 -16.58 0.32
N PRO A 76 -3.80 -17.76 -0.29
CA PRO A 76 -2.83 -18.29 -1.26
C PRO A 76 -2.73 -17.48 -2.57
N ILE A 77 -3.25 -16.25 -2.57
CA ILE A 77 -3.40 -15.36 -3.71
C ILE A 77 -2.30 -14.29 -3.73
N MET A 78 -1.54 -14.10 -2.64
CA MET A 78 -0.47 -13.08 -2.58
C MET A 78 0.88 -13.65 -2.20
N GLU A 79 1.85 -13.50 -3.10
CA GLU A 79 3.25 -13.88 -2.88
C GLU A 79 4.16 -12.67 -3.02
N ILE A 80 5.22 -12.60 -2.21
CA ILE A 80 6.19 -11.50 -2.32
C ILE A 80 6.91 -11.62 -3.65
N ASP A 81 6.87 -10.57 -4.47
CA ASP A 81 7.63 -10.50 -5.70
C ASP A 81 9.11 -10.25 -5.38
N ARG A 82 9.89 -11.33 -5.30
CA ARG A 82 11.34 -11.28 -5.02
C ARG A 82 12.17 -10.86 -6.22
N THR A 83 11.57 -10.76 -7.41
CA THR A 83 12.27 -10.30 -8.62
C THR A 83 12.32 -8.77 -8.68
N TRP A 84 11.38 -8.10 -7.99
CA TRP A 84 11.34 -6.65 -7.88
C TRP A 84 12.45 -6.10 -6.98
N LYS A 85 13.47 -5.51 -7.62
CA LYS A 85 14.66 -4.96 -6.95
C LYS A 85 15.03 -3.58 -7.50
N PRO A 86 14.21 -2.54 -7.28
CA PRO A 86 14.49 -1.20 -7.82
C PRO A 86 15.82 -0.61 -7.31
N CYS A 87 16.28 -1.02 -6.12
CA CYS A 87 17.60 -0.66 -5.58
C CYS A 87 18.12 -1.72 -4.57
N GLY A 88 17.69 -2.97 -4.73
CA GLY A 88 17.79 -4.02 -3.70
C GLY A 88 16.60 -4.02 -2.74
N THR A 89 16.40 -5.15 -2.05
CA THR A 89 15.34 -5.39 -1.06
C THR A 89 15.92 -6.12 0.14
N ASP A 90 15.31 -5.97 1.33
CA ASP A 90 15.63 -6.81 2.47
C ASP A 90 15.10 -8.25 2.28
N ASP A 91 15.40 -9.16 3.23
CA ASP A 91 14.91 -10.55 3.20
C ASP A 91 13.38 -10.66 3.21
N GLY A 92 12.71 -9.60 3.67
CA GLY A 92 11.26 -9.45 3.63
C GLY A 92 10.75 -8.85 2.33
N GLY A 93 11.59 -8.55 1.34
CA GLY A 93 11.17 -7.89 0.10
C GLY A 93 10.86 -6.40 0.24
N TRP A 94 11.24 -5.75 1.35
CA TRP A 94 11.04 -4.32 1.53
C TRP A 94 12.14 -3.49 0.89
N VAL A 95 11.71 -2.36 0.35
CA VAL A 95 12.56 -1.24 -0.05
C VAL A 95 12.23 -0.05 0.85
N TYR A 96 13.23 0.58 1.43
CA TYR A 96 13.08 1.71 2.36
C TYR A 96 13.33 3.02 1.62
N CYS A 97 12.50 4.03 1.87
CA CYS A 97 12.63 5.37 1.30
C CYS A 97 12.92 6.38 2.41
N SER A 98 14.05 7.09 2.25
CA SER A 98 14.37 8.26 3.08
C SER A 98 13.40 9.39 2.76
N THR A 99 12.73 9.94 3.77
CA THR A 99 11.82 11.07 3.54
C THR A 99 12.56 12.36 3.23
N ILE A 100 13.81 12.47 3.67
CA ILE A 100 14.69 13.62 3.45
C ILE A 100 15.26 13.60 2.03
N THR A 101 15.90 12.50 1.64
CA THR A 101 16.63 12.41 0.36
C THR A 101 15.79 11.86 -0.79
N LYS A 102 14.62 11.27 -0.48
CA LYS A 102 13.77 10.53 -1.44
C LYS A 102 14.49 9.38 -2.15
N LYS A 103 15.64 8.95 -1.64
CA LYS A 103 16.39 7.80 -2.16
C LYS A 103 15.91 6.52 -1.51
N PHE A 104 15.90 5.47 -2.31
CA PHE A 104 15.57 4.12 -1.85
C PHE A 104 16.82 3.34 -1.43
N SER A 105 16.66 2.44 -0.45
CA SER A 105 17.69 1.49 -0.01
C SER A 105 17.09 0.15 0.43
N ASP A 106 17.92 -0.88 0.41
CA ASP A 106 17.64 -2.23 0.92
C ASP A 106 17.66 -2.30 2.46
N LYS A 107 18.34 -1.36 3.12
CA LYS A 107 18.43 -1.29 4.59
C LYS A 107 17.62 -0.12 5.15
N PRO A 108 16.97 -0.29 6.32
CA PRO A 108 16.36 0.81 7.04
C PRO A 108 17.44 1.79 7.53
N LYS A 109 17.18 3.09 7.39
CA LYS A 109 17.98 4.17 7.98
C LYS A 109 17.13 4.95 8.98
N MET A 110 17.76 5.72 9.86
CA MET A 110 17.04 6.53 10.86
C MET A 110 16.07 7.53 10.23
N ASP A 111 16.34 7.99 9.01
CA ASP A 111 15.51 8.93 8.26
C ASP A 111 14.52 8.24 7.28
N CYS A 112 14.43 6.91 7.31
CA CYS A 112 13.47 6.16 6.51
C CYS A 112 12.14 6.07 7.24
N TYR A 113 11.13 6.78 6.73
CA TYR A 113 9.76 6.71 7.26
C TYR A 113 8.76 6.09 6.29
N ILE A 114 9.21 5.63 5.13
CA ILE A 114 8.36 4.92 4.17
C ILE A 114 9.10 3.65 3.76
N ARG A 115 8.38 2.54 3.66
CA ARG A 115 8.86 1.32 3.02
C ARG A 115 7.81 0.75 2.08
N LYS A 116 8.28 0.07 1.04
CA LYS A 116 7.44 -0.51 -0.01
C LYS A 116 7.79 -1.95 -0.28
N ARG A 117 6.80 -2.76 -0.61
CA ARG A 117 6.96 -4.16 -1.00
C ARG A 117 6.01 -4.48 -2.13
N ARG A 118 6.50 -5.15 -3.16
CA ARG A 118 5.67 -5.62 -4.27
C ARG A 118 5.22 -7.05 -4.03
N TRP A 119 3.98 -7.31 -4.44
CA TRP A 119 3.34 -8.61 -4.33
C TRP A 119 2.88 -9.05 -5.72
N HIS A 120 3.01 -10.33 -6.02
CA HIS A 120 2.30 -11.00 -7.09
C HIS A 120 0.91 -11.41 -6.59
N LEU A 121 -0.10 -11.19 -7.43
CA LEU A 121 -1.50 -11.51 -7.16
C LEU A 121 -1.93 -12.66 -8.07
N SER A 122 -2.04 -13.86 -7.52
CA SER A 122 -2.47 -15.08 -8.22
C SER A 122 -4.01 -15.18 -8.17
N ILE A 123 -4.69 -14.41 -9.03
CA ILE A 123 -6.16 -14.38 -9.15
C ILE A 123 -6.66 -15.45 -10.12
#